data_AF-A0A239HFZ7-F1
#
_entry.id   AF-A0A239HFZ7-F1
#
_cell.length_a   1.000
_cell.length_b   1.000
_cell.length_c   1.000
_cell.angle_alpha   90.00
_cell.angle_beta   90.00
_cell.angle_gamma   90.00
#
_symmetry.space_group_name_H-M   'P 1'
#
loop_
_entity.id
_entity.type
_entity.pdbx_description
1 polymer ?
#
loop_
_entity_poly.entity_id
_entity_poly.type
_entity_poly.pdbx_seq_one_letter_code
_entity_poly.pdbx_strand_id
1 'polypeptide(L)'
;MSKVLPTPKTMKKKAQMEYVLSQYRLAHPNTDPAIEPHLVAPWAIKKGIIIPRIVTQEDVLRRDLSTHLKSEHVTDPQDRRVRKNHSIPVEVQTQDGVKRRSKWYSIFEAPAPHMHLSLALRRSMALSDCQQLDLDLRSYNDNNIHSAVVPKLDYNFNLDIEEASLPTTYPAAPPDDADES
;
A
#
# COMPACT_ATOMS: atom_id res chain seq x y z
N MET A 1 -28.38 -15.02 -31.51
CA MET A 1 -27.01 -14.60 -31.92
C MET A 1 -26.24 -14.24 -30.66
N SER A 2 -25.38 -15.14 -30.16
CA SER A 2 -24.56 -14.87 -28.97
C SER A 2 -23.40 -13.97 -29.39
N LYS A 3 -23.37 -12.72 -28.91
CA LYS A 3 -22.24 -11.82 -29.13
C LYS A 3 -21.01 -12.45 -28.47
N VAL A 4 -20.08 -12.95 -29.29
CA VAL A 4 -18.76 -13.36 -28.81
C VAL A 4 -18.08 -12.10 -28.28
N LEU A 5 -17.98 -12.00 -26.95
CA LEU A 5 -17.32 -10.89 -26.28
C LEU A 5 -15.84 -10.86 -26.73
N PRO A 6 -15.29 -9.68 -27.05
CA PRO A 6 -13.92 -9.56 -27.54
C PRO A 6 -12.92 -10.10 -26.51
N THR A 7 -11.95 -10.88 -26.96
CA THR A 7 -10.90 -11.45 -26.09
C THR A 7 -10.10 -10.35 -25.39
N PRO A 8 -9.91 -10.42 -24.05
CA PRO A 8 -9.33 -9.33 -23.26
C PRO A 8 -7.86 -9.02 -23.54
N LYS A 9 -7.18 -9.79 -24.40
CA LYS A 9 -5.74 -9.72 -24.66
C LYS A 9 -5.26 -8.36 -25.19
N THR A 10 -6.13 -7.57 -25.83
CA THR A 10 -5.82 -6.24 -26.39
C THR A 10 -6.18 -5.07 -25.48
N MET A 11 -6.90 -5.30 -24.37
CA MET A 11 -7.36 -4.24 -23.47
C MET A 11 -6.25 -3.80 -22.50
N LYS A 12 -6.32 -2.53 -22.06
CA LYS A 12 -5.50 -2.04 -20.94
C LYS A 12 -5.81 -2.85 -19.67
N LYS A 13 -4.83 -3.04 -18.80
CA LYS A 13 -4.95 -3.87 -17.59
C LYS A 13 -6.17 -3.53 -16.72
N LYS A 14 -6.47 -2.24 -16.50
CA LYS A 14 -7.66 -1.81 -15.74
C LYS A 14 -8.96 -2.36 -16.37
N ALA A 15 -9.13 -2.14 -17.67
CA ALA A 15 -10.29 -2.63 -18.41
C ALA A 15 -10.38 -4.17 -18.43
N GLN A 16 -9.24 -4.88 -18.46
CA GLN A 16 -9.23 -6.33 -18.30
C GLN A 16 -9.77 -6.78 -16.95
N MET A 17 -9.37 -6.11 -15.85
CA MET A 17 -9.85 -6.46 -14.51
C MET A 17 -11.34 -6.14 -14.36
N GLU A 18 -11.78 -4.98 -14.86
CA GLU A 18 -13.21 -4.63 -14.92
C GLU A 18 -14.01 -5.67 -15.70
N TYR A 19 -13.48 -6.13 -16.84
CA TYR A 19 -14.09 -7.21 -17.61
C TYR A 19 -14.19 -8.51 -16.80
N VAL A 20 -13.11 -8.96 -16.17
CA VAL A 20 -13.12 -10.17 -15.32
C VAL A 20 -14.16 -10.08 -14.22
N LEU A 21 -14.24 -8.94 -13.52
CA LEU A 21 -15.23 -8.71 -12.47
C LEU A 21 -16.66 -8.71 -13.00
N SER A 22 -16.89 -8.11 -14.17
CA SER A 22 -18.21 -8.12 -14.83
C SER A 22 -18.67 -9.55 -15.17
N GLN A 23 -17.76 -10.36 -15.71
CA GLN A 23 -18.05 -11.76 -16.04
C GLN A 23 -18.27 -12.59 -14.78
N TYR A 24 -17.51 -12.33 -13.71
CA TYR A 24 -17.68 -13.03 -12.44
C TYR A 24 -19.07 -12.79 -11.84
N ARG A 25 -19.54 -11.53 -11.82
CA ARG A 25 -20.89 -11.18 -11.35
C ARG A 25 -21.99 -11.82 -12.19
N LEU A 26 -21.85 -11.83 -13.53
CA LEU A 26 -22.82 -12.48 -14.42
C LEU A 26 -22.92 -13.98 -14.19
N ALA A 27 -21.80 -14.64 -13.86
CA ALA A 27 -21.77 -16.07 -13.57
C ALA A 27 -22.28 -16.43 -12.15
N HIS A 28 -22.31 -15.46 -11.23
CA HIS A 28 -22.73 -15.64 -9.84
C HIS A 28 -23.74 -14.54 -9.43
N PRO A 29 -24.96 -14.54 -9.99
CA PRO A 29 -25.92 -13.45 -9.80
C PRO A 29 -26.50 -13.36 -8.37
N ASN A 30 -26.40 -14.44 -7.58
CA ASN A 30 -27.00 -14.55 -6.24
C ASN A 30 -25.97 -14.60 -5.11
N THR A 31 -24.70 -14.30 -5.39
CA THR A 31 -23.67 -14.19 -4.34
C THR A 31 -23.67 -12.80 -3.73
N ASP A 32 -23.09 -12.70 -2.53
CA ASP A 32 -22.81 -11.44 -1.85
C ASP A 32 -22.22 -10.39 -2.84
N PRO A 33 -22.65 -9.11 -2.79
CA PRO A 33 -22.05 -8.06 -3.60
C PRO A 33 -20.54 -7.86 -3.35
N ALA A 34 -20.03 -8.33 -2.22
CA ALA A 34 -18.61 -8.38 -1.91
C ALA A 34 -17.83 -9.13 -3.00
N ILE A 35 -16.70 -8.55 -3.40
CA ILE A 35 -15.79 -9.16 -4.36
C ILE A 35 -14.58 -9.68 -3.60
N GLU A 36 -14.39 -10.98 -3.68
CA GLU A 36 -13.26 -11.68 -3.06
C GLU A 36 -12.25 -12.13 -4.13
N PRO A 37 -11.13 -11.41 -4.33
CA PRO A 37 -10.20 -11.70 -5.43
C PRO A 37 -9.64 -13.12 -5.42
N HIS A 38 -9.53 -13.75 -4.24
CA HIS A 38 -9.02 -15.12 -4.08
C HIS A 38 -9.99 -16.18 -4.64
N LEU A 39 -11.29 -15.88 -4.77
CA LEU A 39 -12.29 -16.71 -5.45
C LEU A 39 -12.36 -16.39 -6.95
N VAL A 40 -12.31 -15.10 -7.28
CA VAL A 40 -12.43 -14.62 -8.68
C VAL A 40 -11.26 -15.09 -9.55
N ALA A 41 -10.03 -14.98 -9.05
CA ALA A 41 -8.83 -15.29 -9.82
C ALA A 41 -8.76 -16.75 -10.32
N PRO A 42 -8.90 -17.79 -9.47
CA PRO A 42 -8.87 -19.18 -9.93
C PRO A 42 -10.04 -19.50 -10.86
N TRP A 43 -11.23 -18.94 -10.61
CA TRP A 43 -12.37 -19.08 -11.52
C TRP A 43 -12.07 -18.51 -12.91
N ALA A 44 -11.53 -17.29 -12.98
CA ALA A 44 -11.26 -16.60 -14.24
C ALA A 44 -10.20 -17.34 -15.08
N ILE A 45 -9.17 -17.87 -14.42
CA ILE A 45 -8.13 -18.68 -15.07
C ILE A 45 -8.71 -20.01 -15.56
N LYS A 46 -9.47 -20.73 -14.71
CA LYS A 46 -10.09 -22.02 -15.08
C LYS A 46 -11.04 -21.89 -16.26
N LYS A 47 -11.75 -20.76 -16.37
CA LYS A 47 -12.65 -20.47 -17.49
C LYS A 47 -11.94 -19.89 -18.72
N GLY A 48 -10.62 -19.65 -18.65
CA GLY A 48 -9.85 -19.07 -19.74
C GLY A 48 -10.24 -17.63 -20.08
N ILE A 49 -10.88 -16.91 -19.14
CA ILE A 49 -11.35 -15.53 -19.34
C ILE A 49 -10.16 -14.61 -19.52
N ILE A 50 -9.12 -14.80 -18.69
CA ILE A 50 -7.87 -14.09 -18.83
C ILE A 50 -6.72 -15.08 -18.67
N ILE A 51 -5.68 -14.87 -19.48
CA ILE A 51 -4.40 -15.55 -19.31
C ILE A 51 -3.46 -14.54 -18.67
N PRO A 52 -3.06 -14.74 -17.40
CA PRO A 52 -2.15 -13.82 -16.73
C PRO A 52 -0.85 -13.66 -17.52
N ARG A 53 -0.26 -12.46 -17.45
CA ARG A 53 1.08 -12.25 -17.98
C ARG A 53 2.07 -13.10 -17.18
N ILE A 54 2.98 -13.77 -17.89
CA ILE A 54 4.11 -14.47 -17.27
C ILE A 54 5.01 -13.42 -16.60
N VAL A 55 5.19 -13.55 -15.29
CA VAL A 55 6.14 -12.77 -14.49
C VAL A 55 7.42 -13.61 -14.38
N THR A 56 8.57 -13.02 -14.65
CA THR A 56 9.86 -13.73 -14.55
C THR A 56 10.24 -13.93 -13.09
N GLN A 57 11.08 -14.93 -12.81
CA GLN A 57 11.63 -15.14 -11.46
C GLN A 57 12.39 -13.91 -10.96
N GLU A 58 13.11 -13.23 -11.84
CA GLU A 58 13.79 -11.97 -11.53
C GLU A 58 12.83 -10.85 -11.12
N ASP A 59 11.67 -10.74 -11.78
CA ASP A 59 10.67 -9.73 -11.43
C ASP A 59 10.04 -10.00 -10.06
N VAL A 60 9.82 -11.28 -9.73
CA VAL A 60 9.36 -11.71 -8.40
C VAL A 60 10.42 -11.37 -7.35
N LEU A 61 11.65 -11.83 -7.53
CA LEU A 61 12.74 -11.59 -6.58
C LEU A 61 13.01 -10.09 -6.38
N ARG A 62 12.96 -9.28 -7.44
CA ARG A 62 13.12 -7.82 -7.34
C ARG A 62 12.02 -7.18 -6.50
N ARG A 63 10.78 -7.67 -6.63
CA ARG A 63 9.64 -7.20 -5.82
C ARG A 63 9.82 -7.57 -4.35
N ASP A 64 10.29 -8.78 -4.08
CA ASP A 64 10.49 -9.26 -2.72
C ASP A 64 11.64 -8.51 -2.03
N LEU A 65 12.77 -8.31 -2.73
CA LEU A 65 13.88 -7.48 -2.26
C LEU A 65 13.42 -6.04 -1.98
N SER A 66 12.64 -5.44 -2.88
CA SER A 66 12.11 -4.09 -2.67
C SER A 66 11.18 -4.03 -1.45
N THR A 67 10.37 -5.08 -1.23
CA THR A 67 9.49 -5.19 -0.06
C THR A 67 10.29 -5.33 1.23
N HIS A 68 11.33 -6.16 1.23
CA HIS A 68 12.22 -6.34 2.38
C HIS A 68 12.97 -5.04 2.72
N LEU A 69 13.59 -4.39 1.74
CA LEU A 69 14.20 -3.06 1.92
C LEU A 69 13.18 -2.06 2.45
N LYS A 70 11.91 -2.19 2.04
CA LYS A 70 10.82 -1.33 2.50
C LYS A 70 10.48 -1.55 3.98
N SER A 71 10.60 -2.76 4.49
CA SER A 71 10.16 -3.11 5.86
C SER A 71 11.29 -3.13 6.88
N GLU A 72 12.55 -3.12 6.44
CA GLU A 72 13.71 -3.19 7.32
C GLU A 72 13.83 -1.91 8.19
N HIS A 73 14.01 -2.12 9.49
CA HIS A 73 14.24 -1.07 10.49
C HIS A 73 15.58 -1.30 11.19
N VAL A 74 16.15 -0.23 11.70
CA VAL A 74 17.39 -0.20 12.48
C VAL A 74 17.19 0.72 13.68
N THR A 75 17.85 0.43 14.79
CA THR A 75 17.92 1.34 15.93
C THR A 75 19.02 2.35 15.68
N ASP A 76 18.69 3.63 15.77
CA ASP A 76 19.68 4.70 15.60
C ASP A 76 20.44 5.00 16.91
N PRO A 77 21.48 5.87 16.89
CA PRO A 77 22.25 6.19 18.09
C PRO A 77 21.46 6.88 19.22
N GLN A 78 20.22 7.33 18.95
CA GLN A 78 19.30 7.92 19.93
C GLN A 78 18.24 6.91 20.39
N ASP A 79 18.46 5.61 20.13
CA ASP A 79 17.56 4.50 20.46
C ASP A 79 16.19 4.57 19.77
N ARG A 80 16.11 5.26 18.63
CA ARG A 80 14.87 5.33 17.84
C ARG A 80 14.85 4.22 16.81
N ARG A 81 13.72 3.52 16.71
CA ARG A 81 13.50 2.54 15.65
C ARG A 81 13.14 3.24 14.35
N VAL A 82 14.15 3.44 13.50
CA VAL A 82 14.00 4.12 12.21
C VAL A 82 14.00 3.13 11.07
N ARG A 83 13.41 3.54 9.96
CA ARG A 83 13.48 2.78 8.72
C ARG A 83 14.91 2.80 8.19
N LYS A 84 15.47 1.63 7.87
CA LYS A 84 16.85 1.54 7.43
C LYS A 84 17.05 2.04 6.00
N ASN A 85 16.15 1.70 5.06
CA ASN A 85 16.36 1.99 3.64
C ASN A 85 15.36 3.00 3.06
N HIS A 86 15.89 3.89 2.23
CA HIS A 86 15.17 5.00 1.59
C HIS A 86 15.31 4.95 0.07
N SER A 87 14.17 4.90 -0.63
CA SER A 87 14.12 4.78 -2.09
C SER A 87 13.81 6.09 -2.79
N ILE A 88 14.37 6.27 -3.99
CA ILE A 88 13.89 7.24 -5.01
C ILE A 88 13.67 6.52 -6.35
N PRO A 89 12.73 6.98 -7.19
CA PRO A 89 12.62 6.50 -8.56
C PRO A 89 13.79 7.03 -9.39
N VAL A 90 14.37 6.16 -10.20
CA VAL A 90 15.43 6.48 -11.17
C VAL A 90 15.08 5.85 -12.51
N GLU A 91 15.53 6.48 -13.58
CA GLU A 91 15.48 5.89 -14.92
C GLU A 91 16.72 5.04 -15.14
N VAL A 92 16.53 3.84 -15.67
CA VAL A 92 17.60 2.88 -15.96
C VAL A 92 17.42 2.40 -17.39
N GLN A 93 18.48 2.48 -18.17
CA GLN A 93 18.50 1.89 -19.50
C GLN A 93 18.53 0.36 -19.38
N THR A 94 17.56 -0.31 -19.98
CA THR A 94 17.51 -1.78 -20.07
C THR A 94 17.54 -2.22 -21.52
N GLN A 95 17.71 -3.53 -21.75
CA GLN A 95 17.62 -4.10 -23.10
C GLN A 95 16.26 -3.83 -23.76
N ASP A 96 15.19 -3.69 -22.97
CA ASP A 96 13.84 -3.35 -23.45
C ASP A 96 13.55 -1.84 -23.40
N GLY A 97 14.57 -0.98 -23.32
CA GLY A 97 14.43 0.48 -23.27
C GLY A 97 14.55 1.09 -21.87
N VAL A 98 14.26 2.39 -21.77
CA VAL A 98 14.31 3.15 -20.50
C VAL A 98 13.19 2.66 -19.58
N LYS A 99 13.57 2.19 -18.38
CA LYS A 99 12.62 1.74 -17.36
C LYS A 99 12.82 2.52 -16.07
N ARG A 100 11.71 2.86 -15.41
CA ARG A 100 11.74 3.39 -14.05
C ARG A 100 11.98 2.26 -13.04
N ARG A 101 12.95 2.46 -12.15
CA ARG A 101 13.34 1.53 -11.06
C ARG A 101 13.52 2.30 -9.76
N SER A 102 13.59 1.59 -8.63
CA SER A 102 13.90 2.19 -7.34
C SER A 102 15.39 2.05 -7.04
N LYS A 103 16.02 3.17 -6.67
CA LYS A 103 17.37 3.20 -6.10
C LYS A 103 17.26 3.40 -4.61
N TRP A 104 18.00 2.60 -3.84
CA TRP A 104 17.93 2.58 -2.38
C TRP A 104 19.27 2.99 -1.78
N TYR A 105 19.20 3.69 -0.65
CA TYR A 105 20.34 3.89 0.25
C TYR A 105 19.90 3.61 1.70
N SER A 106 20.86 3.17 2.51
CA SER A 106 20.73 3.17 3.96
C SER A 106 20.61 4.60 4.50
N ILE A 107 19.83 4.81 5.56
CA ILE A 107 19.59 6.10 6.20
C ILE A 107 20.90 6.79 6.64
N PHE A 108 21.92 6.02 7.00
CA PHE A 108 23.21 6.55 7.47
C PHE A 108 24.25 6.79 6.36
N GLU A 109 24.01 6.28 5.15
CA GLU A 109 24.96 6.35 4.03
C GLU A 109 24.42 7.17 2.85
N ALA A 110 23.15 7.55 2.90
CA ALA A 110 22.48 8.26 1.83
C ALA A 110 22.98 9.71 1.69
N PRO A 111 23.29 10.18 0.48
CA PRO A 111 23.55 11.61 0.24
C PRO A 111 22.34 12.47 0.58
N ALA A 112 22.57 13.69 1.10
CA ALA A 112 21.50 14.61 1.49
C ALA A 112 20.44 14.87 0.37
N PRO A 113 20.82 15.05 -0.92
CA PRO A 113 19.83 15.20 -2.00
C PRO A 113 18.91 13.98 -2.17
N HIS A 114 19.45 12.76 -2.00
CA HIS A 114 18.67 11.52 -2.07
C HIS A 114 17.67 11.44 -0.92
N MET A 115 18.11 11.76 0.31
CA MET A 115 17.24 11.74 1.49
C MET A 115 16.13 12.78 1.41
N HIS A 116 16.44 14.00 0.98
CA HIS A 116 15.42 15.04 0.79
C HIS A 116 14.34 14.56 -0.18
N LEU A 117 14.72 14.06 -1.36
CA LEU A 117 13.76 13.56 -2.34
C LEU A 117 12.95 12.37 -1.80
N SER A 118 13.60 11.41 -1.15
CA SER A 118 12.91 10.24 -0.58
C SER A 118 11.88 10.63 0.48
N LEU A 119 12.22 11.56 1.38
CA LEU A 119 11.31 12.05 2.42
C LEU A 119 10.17 12.88 1.82
N ALA A 120 10.45 13.75 0.84
CA ALA A 120 9.43 14.53 0.14
C ALA A 120 8.41 13.63 -0.60
N LEU A 121 8.88 12.58 -1.27
CA LEU A 121 8.01 11.59 -1.92
C LEU A 121 7.11 10.89 -0.90
N ARG A 122 7.67 10.46 0.23
CA ARG A 122 6.89 9.83 1.30
C ARG A 122 5.84 10.77 1.91
N ARG A 123 6.21 12.04 2.14
CA ARG A 123 5.26 13.04 2.63
C ARG A 123 4.11 13.24 1.64
N SER A 124 4.41 13.33 0.34
CA SER A 124 3.40 13.47 -0.71
C SER A 124 2.47 12.25 -0.77
N MET A 125 3.00 11.03 -0.67
CA MET A 125 2.19 9.81 -0.59
C MET A 125 1.27 9.82 0.63
N ALA A 126 1.79 10.15 1.82
CA ALA A 126 0.98 10.22 3.04
C ALA A 126 -0.17 11.25 2.91
N LEU A 127 0.10 12.42 2.33
CA LEU A 127 -0.94 13.42 2.07
C LEU A 127 -2.00 12.90 1.09
N SER A 128 -1.58 12.27 -0.01
CA SER A 128 -2.50 11.69 -1.00
C SER A 128 -3.41 10.64 -0.37
N ASP A 129 -2.87 9.79 0.51
CA ASP A 129 -3.64 8.77 1.23
C ASP A 129 -4.66 9.42 2.19
N CYS A 130 -4.27 10.46 2.94
CA CYS A 130 -5.18 11.20 3.81
C CYS A 130 -6.31 11.90 3.04
N GLN A 131 -5.99 12.50 1.89
CA GLN A 131 -6.97 13.13 1.01
C GLN A 131 -7.99 12.12 0.47
N GLN A 132 -7.52 10.95 0.03
CA GLN A 132 -8.41 9.89 -0.45
C GLN A 132 -9.30 9.36 0.68
N LEU A 133 -8.73 9.16 1.87
CA LEU A 133 -9.48 8.69 3.05
C LEU A 133 -10.62 9.65 3.44
N ASP A 134 -10.40 10.95 3.39
CA ASP A 134 -11.43 11.98 3.63
C ASP A 134 -12.53 11.97 2.57
N LEU A 135 -12.17 11.85 1.29
CA LEU A 135 -13.13 11.76 0.20
C LEU A 135 -13.98 10.48 0.29
N ASP A 136 -13.35 9.35 0.60
CA ASP A 136 -14.02 8.07 0.74
C ASP A 136 -15.00 8.08 1.91
N LEU A 137 -14.60 8.63 3.06
CA LEU A 137 -15.46 8.76 4.24
C LEU A 137 -16.69 9.63 3.96
N ARG A 138 -16.50 10.79 3.32
CA ARG A 138 -17.60 11.67 2.93
C ARG A 138 -18.54 10.98 1.96
N SER A 139 -17.99 10.39 0.90
CA SER A 139 -18.77 9.66 -0.10
C SER A 139 -19.57 8.51 0.53
N TYR A 140 -18.98 7.76 1.45
CA TYR A 140 -19.68 6.71 2.19
C TYR A 140 -20.83 7.28 3.02
N ASN A 141 -20.57 8.28 3.87
CA ASN A 141 -21.59 8.89 4.72
C ASN A 141 -22.76 9.49 3.92
N ASP A 142 -22.47 10.07 2.75
CA ASP A 142 -23.47 10.70 1.90
C ASP A 142 -24.30 9.68 1.07
N ASN A 143 -23.71 8.54 0.69
CA ASN A 143 -24.29 7.67 -0.35
C ASN A 143 -24.52 6.21 0.06
N ASN A 144 -24.15 5.79 1.27
CA ASN A 144 -24.27 4.39 1.64
C ASN A 144 -25.74 3.95 1.76
N ILE A 145 -26.03 2.73 1.28
CA ILE A 145 -27.37 2.13 1.26
C ILE A 145 -27.92 1.81 2.66
N HIS A 146 -27.06 1.83 3.68
CA HIS A 146 -27.40 1.45 5.06
C HIS A 146 -27.75 2.67 5.92
N SER A 147 -27.68 3.89 5.37
CA SER A 147 -27.83 5.16 6.10
C SER A 147 -26.98 5.25 7.36
N ALA A 148 -25.86 4.51 7.39
CA ALA A 148 -24.93 4.51 8.51
C ALA A 148 -24.04 5.76 8.43
N VAL A 149 -23.66 6.29 9.58
CA VAL A 149 -22.73 7.43 9.66
C VAL A 149 -21.47 6.95 10.39
N VAL A 150 -20.35 6.99 9.68
CA VAL A 150 -19.03 6.76 10.28
C VAL A 150 -18.50 8.12 10.79
N PRO A 151 -18.02 8.19 12.05
CA PRO A 151 -17.47 9.43 12.60
C PRO A 151 -16.31 9.98 11.75
N LYS A 152 -16.16 11.30 11.79
CA LYS A 152 -15.02 11.97 11.15
C LYS A 152 -13.71 11.49 11.76
N LEU A 153 -12.74 11.18 10.91
CA LEU A 153 -11.38 10.85 11.32
C LEU A 153 -10.58 12.13 11.61
N ASP A 154 -9.71 12.08 12.63
CA ASP A 154 -8.69 13.10 12.83
C ASP A 154 -7.50 12.81 11.89
N TYR A 155 -6.99 13.87 11.25
CA TYR A 155 -5.83 13.80 10.37
C TYR A 155 -4.59 14.45 11.01
N ASN A 156 -4.73 14.97 12.23
CA ASN A 156 -3.62 15.47 13.01
C ASN A 156 -3.00 14.36 13.86
N PHE A 157 -1.99 13.71 13.31
CA PHE A 157 -1.30 12.58 13.96
C PHE A 157 -0.31 12.99 15.07
N ASN A 158 -0.25 14.26 15.49
CA ASN A 158 0.75 14.68 16.48
C ASN A 158 0.60 13.92 17.80
N LEU A 159 -0.62 13.75 18.30
CA LEU A 159 -0.88 12.98 19.52
C LEU A 159 -0.56 11.49 19.33
N ASP A 160 -0.92 10.89 18.19
CA ASP A 160 -0.58 9.49 17.90
C ASP A 160 0.94 9.26 17.85
N ILE A 161 1.69 10.24 17.32
CA ILE A 161 3.15 10.19 17.27
C ILE A 161 3.74 10.32 18.67
N GLU A 162 3.22 11.24 19.50
CA GLU A 162 3.63 11.41 20.88
C GLU A 162 3.36 10.15 21.70
N GLU A 163 2.14 9.59 21.61
CA GLU A 163 1.76 8.35 22.28
C GLU A 163 2.65 7.17 21.84
N ALA A 164 2.90 7.02 20.53
CA ALA A 164 3.78 5.98 20.01
C ALA A 164 5.25 6.15 20.44
N SER A 165 5.65 7.33 20.91
CA SER A 165 7.00 7.61 21.43
C SER A 165 7.14 7.32 22.92
N LEU A 166 6.03 7.11 23.65
CA LEU A 166 6.07 6.80 25.07
C LEU A 166 6.74 5.44 25.33
N PRO A 167 7.47 5.29 26.46
CA PRO A 167 8.05 4.01 26.84
C PRO A 167 6.96 2.95 27.04
N THR A 168 7.09 1.80 26.38
CA THR A 168 6.20 0.66 26.61
C THR A 168 6.60 -0.18 27.82
N THR A 169 7.73 0.15 28.44
CA THR A 169 8.24 -0.47 29.67
C THR A 169 8.13 0.53 30.81
N TYR A 170 7.35 0.15 31.83
CA TYR A 170 7.23 0.91 33.08
C TYR A 170 8.15 0.30 34.14
N PRO A 171 8.74 1.11 35.03
CA PRO A 171 9.46 0.58 36.18
C PRO A 171 8.51 -0.28 37.03
N ALA A 172 9.00 -1.43 37.50
CA ALA A 172 8.21 -2.40 38.26
C ALA A 172 7.78 -1.90 39.66
N ALA A 173 8.36 -0.79 40.13
CA ALA A 173 8.04 -0.16 41.39
C ALA A 173 7.60 1.30 41.15
N PRO A 174 6.53 1.77 41.83
CA PRO A 174 6.24 3.19 41.90
C PRO A 174 7.46 3.97 42.42
N PRO A 175 7.67 5.22 42.00
CA PRO A 175 8.66 6.08 42.65
C PRO A 175 8.32 6.17 44.15
N ASP A 176 9.33 5.98 45.00
CA ASP A 176 9.17 6.22 46.44
C ASP A 176 8.72 7.67 46.64
N ASP A 177 7.56 7.87 47.28
CA ASP A 177 7.06 9.17 47.74
C ASP A 177 7.95 9.67 48.89
N ALA A 178 9.20 9.99 48.59
CA ALA A 178 10.19 10.50 49.53
C ALA A 178 10.58 11.91 49.10
N ASP A 179 9.64 12.85 49.20
CA ASP A 179 9.90 14.30 49.38
C ASP A 179 8.55 15.05 49.61
N GLU A 180 7.84 14.68 50.69
CA GLU A 180 6.93 15.62 51.38
C GLU A 180 7.34 15.65 52.87
N SER A 181 8.31 16.48 53.20
CA SER A 181 8.62 16.91 54.57
C SER A 181 9.25 18.28 54.62
#